data_AF-A0A2D6PQ16-F1
#
_entry.id   AF-A0A2D6PQ16-F1
#
_cell.length_a   1.000
_cell.length_b   1.000
_cell.length_c   1.000
_cell.angle_alpha   90.00
_cell.angle_beta   90.00
_cell.angle_gamma   90.00
#
_symmetry.space_group_name_H-M   'P 1'
#
loop_
_entity.id
_entity.type
_entity.pdbx_description
1 polymer ?
#
loop_
_entity_poly.entity_id
_entity_poly.type
_entity_poly.pdbx_seq_one_letter_code
_entity_poly.pdbx_strand_id
1 'polypeptide(L)'
;MNRLGTSCAVLLLVFGAGCKDTEEYLGDIHDSLDERGRADIAVFDSGLLIHEGLVGILDQQVLTLAQMGRAVHYCGRIVELSDVPLLRADAVALLTHLALRYPLEPVTKGYSDVDQVDRVAKEAIHTLDAAFSILDAGTRINALNSQDRVVREEAHAQLKETTGQDLPMEFDPWNAWWESGQNAFRIKTGRDAIEPLRTLTYLRYGTLAGSRGVLGYIAVRLTLHDVPELRDDMVVAIQRLSRLVVVHALRQALTDEDPRVRAEAARAASRVLDPSFGVGLAKAFDVEFETDPKVQQLKTMEFYPSRITALSLLRGVQDPERGVALTARSVLTNFVGEDLGEDGVDWRIWWEREGKIRWP
;
A
#
# COMPACT_ATOMS: atom_id res chain seq x y z
N MET A 1 25.28 -46.49 26.96
CA MET A 1 25.40 -45.50 28.06
C MET A 1 26.09 -44.25 27.53
N ASN A 2 25.33 -43.15 27.50
CA ASN A 2 25.73 -41.76 27.70
C ASN A 2 26.95 -41.12 26.99
N ARG A 3 26.59 -40.15 26.13
CA ARG A 3 26.95 -38.71 26.11
C ARG A 3 28.13 -38.22 25.25
N LEU A 4 27.71 -37.46 24.22
CA LEU A 4 28.06 -36.07 23.87
C LEU A 4 29.49 -35.73 23.43
N GLY A 5 29.58 -35.11 22.25
CA GLY A 5 30.77 -34.44 21.74
C GLY A 5 30.49 -33.69 20.44
N THR A 6 29.65 -32.67 20.54
CA THR A 6 29.48 -31.52 19.65
C THR A 6 30.64 -31.24 18.70
N SER A 7 30.35 -31.19 17.40
CA SER A 7 31.13 -30.39 16.46
C SER A 7 30.14 -29.66 15.55
N CYS A 8 29.88 -28.42 15.92
CA CYS A 8 29.18 -27.44 15.10
C CYS A 8 29.95 -27.28 13.79
N ALA A 9 29.39 -27.82 12.70
CA ALA A 9 29.70 -27.32 11.37
C ALA A 9 29.04 -25.94 11.27
N VAL A 10 29.81 -24.89 11.57
CA VAL A 10 29.49 -23.54 11.15
C VAL A 10 29.60 -23.54 9.62
N LEU A 11 28.47 -23.74 8.96
CA LEU A 11 28.29 -23.43 7.55
C LEU A 11 28.43 -21.91 7.43
N LEU A 12 29.65 -21.46 7.13
CA LEU A 12 29.90 -20.14 6.57
C LEU A 12 29.25 -20.11 5.18
N LEU A 13 27.96 -19.79 5.14
CA LEU A 13 27.30 -19.27 3.95
C LEU A 13 27.94 -17.91 3.67
N VAL A 14 28.96 -17.93 2.81
CA VAL A 14 29.40 -16.74 2.10
C VAL A 14 28.26 -16.39 1.15
N PHE A 15 27.29 -15.61 1.66
CA PHE A 15 26.32 -14.93 0.82
C PHE A 15 27.12 -13.98 -0.10
N GLY A 16 27.31 -14.40 -1.34
CA GLY A 16 27.47 -13.46 -2.43
C GLY A 16 26.14 -12.70 -2.55
N ALA A 17 25.94 -11.71 -1.69
CA ALA A 17 24.76 -10.87 -1.64
C ALA A 17 24.77 -9.94 -2.86
N GLY A 18 24.46 -10.49 -4.02
CA GLY A 18 23.83 -9.70 -5.06
C GLY A 18 22.48 -9.28 -4.49
N CYS A 19 22.25 -7.99 -4.30
CA CYS A 19 20.91 -7.51 -3.99
C CYS A 19 19.97 -8.04 -5.07
N LYS A 20 18.93 -8.78 -4.68
CA LYS A 20 17.84 -9.14 -5.59
C LYS A 20 17.30 -7.87 -6.26
N ASP A 21 16.83 -8.01 -7.48
CA ASP A 21 16.14 -6.90 -8.12
C ASP A 21 14.75 -6.69 -7.49
N THR A 22 14.14 -5.54 -7.76
CA THR A 22 12.82 -5.20 -7.22
C THR A 22 11.73 -6.21 -7.63
N GLU A 23 11.83 -6.82 -8.81
CA GLU A 23 10.82 -7.77 -9.29
C GLU A 23 10.92 -9.09 -8.52
N GLU A 24 12.13 -9.55 -8.24
CA GLU A 24 12.37 -10.72 -7.38
C GLU A 24 11.79 -10.50 -5.98
N TYR A 25 12.02 -9.34 -5.36
CA TYR A 25 11.42 -9.04 -4.05
C TYR A 25 9.89 -8.98 -4.09
N LEU A 26 9.31 -8.38 -5.13
CA LEU A 26 7.85 -8.33 -5.29
C LEU A 26 7.27 -9.73 -5.55
N GLY A 27 7.99 -10.59 -6.27
CA GLY A 27 7.66 -11.99 -6.48
C GLY A 27 7.69 -12.77 -5.18
N ASP A 28 8.76 -12.65 -4.39
CA ASP A 28 8.88 -13.31 -3.07
C ASP A 28 7.72 -12.92 -2.14
N ILE A 29 7.36 -11.63 -2.09
CA ILE A 29 6.21 -11.17 -1.30
C ILE A 29 4.91 -11.76 -1.85
N HIS A 30 4.73 -11.80 -3.17
CA HIS A 30 3.53 -12.35 -3.79
C HIS A 30 3.33 -13.83 -3.47
N ASP A 31 4.37 -14.63 -3.68
CA ASP A 31 4.36 -16.08 -3.55
C ASP A 31 4.31 -16.51 -2.08
N SER A 32 4.79 -15.66 -1.17
CA SER A 32 4.73 -15.89 0.28
C SER A 32 3.37 -15.52 0.89
N LEU A 33 2.41 -15.01 0.10
CA LEU A 33 1.07 -14.65 0.57
C LEU A 33 0.02 -15.61 0.00
N ASP A 34 -0.80 -16.22 0.88
CA ASP A 34 -1.92 -17.06 0.47
C ASP A 34 -3.02 -16.23 -0.26
N GLU A 35 -4.07 -16.89 -0.77
CA GLU A 35 -5.20 -16.20 -1.41
C GLU A 35 -5.89 -15.19 -0.48
N ARG A 36 -5.80 -15.41 0.84
CA ARG A 36 -6.34 -14.55 1.90
C ARG A 36 -5.36 -13.47 2.36
N GLY A 37 -4.19 -13.35 1.73
CA GLY A 37 -3.17 -12.35 2.04
C GLY A 37 -2.46 -12.55 3.38
N ARG A 38 -2.44 -13.78 3.90
CA ARG A 38 -1.67 -14.18 5.07
C ARG A 38 -0.35 -14.80 4.61
N ALA A 39 0.64 -14.83 5.49
CA ALA A 39 1.87 -15.58 5.22
C ALA A 39 1.50 -17.05 4.92
N ASP A 40 1.87 -17.54 3.75
CA ASP A 40 1.55 -18.90 3.33
C ASP A 40 2.35 -19.88 4.20
N ILE A 41 1.63 -20.74 4.93
CA ILE A 41 2.22 -21.76 5.80
C ILE A 41 2.89 -22.87 4.97
N ALA A 42 2.49 -23.02 3.70
CA ALA A 42 3.12 -23.97 2.77
C ALA A 42 4.50 -23.50 2.30
N VAL A 43 4.79 -22.20 2.41
CA VAL A 43 6.10 -21.63 2.08
C VAL A 43 6.94 -21.54 3.35
N PHE A 44 8.04 -22.30 3.38
CA PHE A 44 8.98 -22.28 4.50
C PHE A 44 9.54 -20.87 4.69
N ASP A 45 9.47 -20.36 5.92
CA ASP A 45 9.92 -19.02 6.29
C ASP A 45 9.26 -17.87 5.50
N SER A 46 8.00 -18.01 5.07
CA SER A 46 7.24 -16.96 4.36
C SER A 46 7.29 -15.59 5.03
N GLY A 47 7.22 -15.53 6.37
CA GLY A 47 7.36 -14.27 7.11
C GLY A 47 8.74 -13.61 6.95
N LEU A 48 9.81 -14.41 6.90
CA LEU A 48 11.17 -13.91 6.69
C LEU A 48 11.33 -13.39 5.25
N LEU A 49 10.83 -14.13 4.26
CA LEU A 49 10.87 -13.71 2.85
C LEU A 49 10.10 -12.39 2.63
N ILE A 50 8.93 -12.24 3.26
CA ILE A 50 8.18 -10.97 3.20
C ILE A 50 9.00 -9.85 3.84
N HIS A 51 9.58 -10.07 5.02
CA HIS A 51 10.40 -9.05 5.69
C HIS A 51 11.61 -8.65 4.83
N GLU A 52 12.36 -9.63 4.31
CA GLU A 52 13.49 -9.39 3.39
C GLU A 52 13.05 -8.64 2.14
N GLY A 53 11.90 -8.97 1.56
CA GLY A 53 11.31 -8.26 0.43
C GLY A 53 11.00 -6.80 0.75
N LEU A 54 10.38 -6.53 1.89
CA LEU A 54 10.04 -5.16 2.32
C LEU A 54 11.30 -4.32 2.56
N VAL A 55 12.30 -4.87 3.27
CA VAL A 55 13.59 -4.21 3.53
C VAL A 55 14.36 -4.01 2.22
N GLY A 56 14.39 -5.03 1.37
CA GLY A 56 15.01 -4.99 0.06
C GLY A 56 14.46 -3.86 -0.82
N ILE A 57 13.13 -3.69 -0.85
CA ILE A 57 12.45 -2.59 -1.57
C ILE A 57 12.74 -1.23 -0.91
N LEU A 58 12.78 -1.15 0.42
CA LEU A 58 13.14 0.07 1.14
C LEU A 58 14.53 0.59 0.76
N ASP A 59 15.49 -0.31 0.51
CA ASP A 59 16.87 0.02 0.14
C ASP A 59 17.03 0.41 -1.34
N GLN A 60 16.02 0.17 -2.20
CA GLN A 60 16.10 0.48 -3.63
C GLN A 60 16.04 1.99 -3.90
N GLN A 61 16.96 2.51 -4.72
CA GLN A 61 17.02 3.93 -5.06
C GLN A 61 16.02 4.39 -6.13
N VAL A 62 15.54 3.49 -7.00
CA VAL A 62 14.57 3.79 -8.07
C VAL A 62 13.56 2.66 -8.21
N LEU A 63 12.27 2.97 -8.12
CA LEU A 63 11.17 2.07 -8.48
C LEU A 63 10.49 2.62 -9.72
N THR A 64 10.12 1.73 -10.66
CA THR A 64 9.18 2.08 -11.72
C THR A 64 7.81 2.37 -11.11
N LEU A 65 6.95 3.06 -11.86
CA LEU A 65 5.59 3.35 -11.40
C LEU A 65 4.78 2.07 -11.12
N ALA A 66 4.96 1.03 -11.95
CA ALA A 66 4.32 -0.27 -11.76
C ALA A 66 4.83 -0.98 -10.50
N GLN A 67 6.15 -0.98 -10.27
CA GLN A 67 6.76 -1.54 -9.07
C GLN A 67 6.27 -0.83 -7.81
N MET A 68 6.20 0.51 -7.83
CA MET A 68 5.64 1.29 -6.73
C MET A 68 4.18 0.92 -6.48
N GLY A 69 3.34 0.86 -7.52
CA GLY A 69 1.93 0.48 -7.39
C GLY A 69 1.74 -0.92 -6.78
N ARG A 70 2.54 -1.90 -7.21
CA ARG A 70 2.54 -3.26 -6.62
C ARG A 70 3.04 -3.27 -5.19
N ALA A 71 4.13 -2.56 -4.87
CA ALA A 71 4.65 -2.48 -3.52
C ALA A 71 3.60 -1.90 -2.55
N VAL A 72 2.93 -0.81 -2.94
CA VAL A 72 1.84 -0.21 -2.15
C VAL A 72 0.66 -1.18 -2.02
N HIS A 73 0.28 -1.88 -3.09
CA HIS A 73 -0.75 -2.92 -3.05
C HIS A 73 -0.44 -4.01 -2.02
N TYR A 74 0.76 -4.59 -2.07
CA TYR A 74 1.16 -5.67 -1.15
C TYR A 74 1.27 -5.17 0.29
N CYS A 75 1.84 -3.99 0.53
CA CYS A 75 1.89 -3.43 1.88
C CYS A 75 0.48 -3.19 2.45
N GLY A 76 -0.44 -2.64 1.64
CA GLY A 76 -1.83 -2.50 2.04
C GLY A 76 -2.48 -3.84 2.38
N ARG A 77 -2.16 -4.91 1.65
CA ARG A 77 -2.63 -6.27 1.92
C ARG A 77 -2.05 -6.83 3.23
N ILE A 78 -0.75 -6.63 3.47
CA ILE A 78 -0.07 -7.08 4.69
C ILE A 78 -0.65 -6.37 5.92
N VAL A 79 -0.81 -5.04 5.88
CA VAL A 79 -1.44 -4.27 6.97
C VAL A 79 -2.86 -4.77 7.26
N GLU A 80 -3.60 -5.17 6.21
CA GLU A 80 -4.98 -5.61 6.36
C GLU A 80 -5.10 -7.03 6.95
N LEU A 81 -4.26 -7.96 6.51
CA LEU A 81 -4.54 -9.40 6.61
C LEU A 81 -3.48 -10.19 7.38
N SER A 82 -2.27 -9.66 7.55
CA SER A 82 -1.20 -10.34 8.29
C SER A 82 -1.55 -10.42 9.78
N ASP A 83 -1.39 -11.59 10.37
CA ASP A 83 -1.45 -11.81 11.81
C ASP A 83 -0.12 -11.49 12.51
N VAL A 84 0.99 -11.36 11.77
CA VAL A 84 2.31 -11.05 12.30
C VAL A 84 2.49 -9.53 12.47
N PRO A 85 2.57 -9.00 13.71
CA PRO A 85 2.64 -7.56 13.93
C PRO A 85 3.91 -6.91 13.36
N LEU A 86 5.04 -7.63 13.35
CA LEU A 86 6.28 -7.14 12.76
C LEU A 86 6.09 -6.81 11.27
N LEU A 87 5.46 -7.70 10.51
CA LEU A 87 5.21 -7.46 9.08
C LEU A 87 4.25 -6.30 8.84
N ARG A 88 3.23 -6.12 9.71
CA ARG A 88 2.34 -4.96 9.64
C ARG A 88 3.11 -3.66 9.88
N ALA A 89 4.00 -3.63 10.86
CA ALA A 89 4.85 -2.46 11.13
C ALA A 89 5.80 -2.17 9.96
N ASP A 90 6.48 -3.18 9.41
CA ASP A 90 7.38 -3.02 8.27
C ASP A 90 6.63 -2.52 7.01
N ALA A 91 5.43 -3.04 6.77
CA ALA A 91 4.58 -2.58 5.68
C ALA A 91 4.15 -1.11 5.87
N VAL A 92 3.83 -0.68 7.09
CA VAL A 92 3.55 0.74 7.43
C VAL A 92 4.78 1.61 7.18
N ALA A 93 5.97 1.15 7.56
CA ALA A 93 7.21 1.87 7.34
C ALA A 93 7.51 2.04 5.83
N LEU A 94 7.35 0.98 5.03
CA LEU A 94 7.53 1.05 3.57
C LEU A 94 6.48 1.95 2.91
N LEU A 95 5.20 1.87 3.29
CA LEU A 95 4.16 2.77 2.79
C LEU A 95 4.51 4.24 3.04
N THR A 96 5.05 4.53 4.23
CA THR A 96 5.50 5.89 4.59
C THR A 96 6.67 6.34 3.71
N HIS A 97 7.65 5.47 3.50
CA HIS A 97 8.80 5.75 2.65
C HIS A 97 8.36 6.05 1.21
N LEU A 98 7.48 5.21 0.65
CA LEU A 98 6.94 5.39 -0.69
C LEU A 98 6.14 6.69 -0.82
N ALA A 99 5.32 7.04 0.18
CA ALA A 99 4.54 8.28 0.19
C ALA A 99 5.40 9.55 0.25
N LEU A 100 6.56 9.48 0.92
CA LEU A 100 7.52 10.60 0.96
C LEU A 100 8.30 10.76 -0.33
N ARG A 101 8.66 9.63 -0.94
CA ARG A 101 9.47 9.61 -2.16
C ARG A 101 8.68 9.94 -3.41
N TYR A 102 7.42 9.55 -3.44
CA TYR A 102 6.49 9.84 -4.50
C TYR A 102 5.32 10.63 -3.90
N PRO A 103 5.43 11.96 -3.80
CA PRO A 103 4.45 12.79 -3.11
C PRO A 103 3.05 12.52 -3.64
N LEU A 104 2.19 12.04 -2.75
CA LEU A 104 0.84 11.63 -3.05
C LEU A 104 -0.11 12.80 -2.76
N GLU A 105 -0.73 13.37 -3.79
CA GLU A 105 -1.61 14.53 -3.61
C GLU A 105 -2.79 14.22 -2.67
N PRO A 106 -3.22 15.19 -1.82
CA PRO A 106 -4.39 15.02 -0.98
C PRO A 106 -5.65 14.71 -1.79
N VAL A 107 -6.49 13.79 -1.29
CA VAL A 107 -7.74 13.44 -1.95
C VAL A 107 -8.79 14.52 -1.67
N THR A 108 -8.92 15.50 -2.56
CA THR A 108 -9.80 16.68 -2.35
C THR A 108 -11.24 16.50 -2.85
N LYS A 109 -11.57 15.44 -3.61
CA LYS A 109 -12.89 15.28 -4.27
C LYS A 109 -13.41 13.84 -4.32
N GLY A 110 -14.72 13.71 -4.45
CA GLY A 110 -15.42 12.47 -4.84
C GLY A 110 -16.79 12.25 -4.17
N TYR A 111 -17.52 11.27 -4.69
CA TYR A 111 -18.94 11.00 -4.40
C TYR A 111 -19.12 9.77 -3.50
N SER A 112 -20.30 9.69 -2.88
CA SER A 112 -20.71 8.76 -1.81
C SER A 112 -21.42 7.49 -2.31
N ASP A 113 -21.56 6.54 -1.38
CA ASP A 113 -22.13 5.17 -1.43
C ASP A 113 -21.14 4.06 -1.84
N VAL A 114 -20.76 3.23 -0.86
CA VAL A 114 -19.77 2.15 -0.98
C VAL A 114 -20.26 1.06 -1.94
N ASP A 115 -21.54 0.70 -1.88
CA ASP A 115 -22.11 -0.36 -2.73
C ASP A 115 -22.15 0.08 -4.20
N GLN A 116 -22.41 1.37 -4.42
CA GLN A 116 -22.35 1.97 -5.75
C GLN A 116 -20.92 1.99 -6.28
N VAL A 117 -19.92 2.29 -5.45
CA VAL A 117 -18.50 2.30 -5.83
C VAL A 117 -18.04 0.93 -6.29
N ASP A 118 -18.36 -0.13 -5.55
CA ASP A 118 -17.93 -1.49 -5.92
C ASP A 118 -18.53 -1.97 -7.24
N ARG A 119 -19.82 -1.66 -7.48
CA ARG A 119 -20.47 -2.00 -8.74
C ARG A 119 -19.83 -1.24 -9.92
N VAL A 120 -19.62 0.07 -9.78
CA VAL A 120 -19.02 0.89 -10.85
C VAL A 120 -17.57 0.47 -11.11
N ALA A 121 -16.82 0.13 -10.06
CA ALA A 121 -15.46 -0.38 -10.21
C ALA A 121 -15.44 -1.70 -11.00
N LYS A 122 -16.34 -2.64 -10.71
CA LYS A 122 -16.45 -3.92 -11.45
C LYS A 122 -16.78 -3.71 -12.92
N GLU A 123 -17.73 -2.82 -13.23
CA GLU A 123 -18.10 -2.49 -14.60
C GLU A 123 -16.93 -1.82 -15.36
N ALA A 124 -16.23 -0.89 -14.71
CA ALA A 124 -15.06 -0.25 -15.29
C ALA A 124 -13.91 -1.24 -15.50
N ILE A 125 -13.65 -2.17 -14.56
CA ILE A 125 -12.67 -3.25 -14.72
C ILE A 125 -13.03 -4.14 -15.91
N HIS A 126 -14.28 -4.59 -16.02
CA HIS A 126 -14.71 -5.41 -17.14
C HIS A 126 -14.52 -4.69 -18.49
N THR A 127 -14.85 -3.40 -18.54
CA THR A 127 -14.65 -2.58 -19.75
C THR A 127 -13.17 -2.42 -20.08
N LEU A 128 -12.33 -2.23 -19.06
CA LEU A 128 -10.89 -2.13 -19.22
C LEU A 128 -10.28 -3.45 -19.70
N ASP A 129 -10.69 -4.59 -19.12
CA ASP A 129 -10.27 -5.93 -19.56
C ASP A 129 -10.67 -6.19 -21.02
N ALA A 130 -11.88 -5.81 -21.42
CA ALA A 130 -12.29 -5.90 -22.81
C ALA A 130 -11.40 -5.07 -23.74
N ALA A 131 -11.02 -3.85 -23.33
CA ALA A 131 -10.12 -2.98 -24.10
C ALA A 131 -8.69 -3.55 -24.22
N PHE A 132 -8.19 -4.21 -23.17
CA PHE A 132 -6.86 -4.83 -23.15
C PHE A 132 -6.81 -6.23 -23.77
N SER A 133 -7.94 -6.92 -23.90
CA SER A 133 -8.00 -8.32 -24.36
C SER A 133 -7.22 -8.60 -25.66
N ILE A 134 -7.26 -7.66 -26.62
CA ILE A 134 -6.52 -7.80 -27.88
C ILE A 134 -5.00 -7.73 -27.69
N LEU A 135 -4.52 -7.04 -26.65
CA LEU A 135 -3.09 -6.93 -26.34
C LEU A 135 -2.53 -8.20 -25.69
N ASP A 136 -3.38 -9.04 -25.09
CA ASP A 136 -2.99 -10.36 -24.60
C ASP A 136 -2.63 -11.33 -25.75
N ALA A 137 -2.99 -10.99 -27.00
CA ALA A 137 -2.64 -11.80 -28.16
C ALA A 137 -1.12 -12.02 -28.27
N GLY A 138 -0.29 -11.02 -27.98
CA GLY A 138 1.17 -11.17 -28.05
C GLY A 138 1.70 -12.29 -27.15
N THR A 139 1.22 -12.36 -25.90
CA THR A 139 1.60 -13.43 -24.95
C THR A 139 1.12 -14.80 -25.42
N ARG A 140 -0.12 -14.89 -25.94
CA ARG A 140 -0.66 -16.15 -26.48
C ARG A 140 0.05 -16.60 -27.73
N ILE A 141 0.49 -15.68 -28.58
CA ILE A 141 1.30 -15.98 -29.76
C ILE A 141 2.63 -16.60 -29.31
N ASN A 142 3.30 -16.04 -28.30
CA ASN A 142 4.50 -16.65 -27.74
C ASN A 142 4.24 -18.06 -27.19
N ALA A 143 3.07 -18.30 -26.58
CA ALA A 143 2.69 -19.61 -26.07
C ALA A 143 2.51 -20.68 -27.18
N LEU A 144 2.32 -20.28 -28.45
CA LEU A 144 2.33 -21.21 -29.60
C LEU A 144 3.70 -21.88 -29.82
N ASN A 145 4.78 -21.34 -29.24
CA ASN A 145 6.11 -21.98 -29.25
C ASN A 145 6.33 -22.94 -28.07
N SER A 146 5.33 -23.14 -27.19
CA SER A 146 5.45 -24.07 -26.08
C SER A 146 5.72 -25.50 -26.57
N GLN A 147 6.59 -26.22 -25.87
CA GLN A 147 6.80 -27.66 -26.12
C GLN A 147 5.57 -28.49 -25.72
N ASP A 148 4.76 -27.97 -24.79
CA ASP A 148 3.51 -28.60 -24.38
C ASP A 148 2.43 -28.36 -25.45
N ARG A 149 1.92 -29.46 -26.00
CA ARG A 149 0.84 -29.43 -27.00
C ARG A 149 -0.45 -28.81 -26.44
N VAL A 150 -0.79 -29.08 -25.18
CA VAL A 150 -2.03 -28.57 -24.57
C VAL A 150 -2.00 -27.05 -24.50
N VAL A 151 -0.86 -26.48 -24.06
CA VAL A 151 -0.64 -25.03 -24.00
C VAL A 151 -0.78 -24.38 -25.39
N ARG A 152 -0.25 -25.02 -26.45
CA ARG A 152 -0.36 -24.51 -27.82
C ARG A 152 -1.80 -24.53 -28.35
N GLU A 153 -2.51 -25.64 -28.15
CA GLU A 153 -3.90 -25.78 -28.59
C GLU A 153 -4.81 -24.79 -27.87
N GLU A 154 -4.61 -24.58 -26.56
CA GLU A 154 -5.35 -23.60 -25.77
C GLU A 154 -5.03 -22.17 -26.21
N ALA A 155 -3.76 -21.83 -26.39
CA ALA A 155 -3.35 -20.51 -26.88
C ALA A 155 -3.94 -20.21 -28.27
N HIS A 156 -3.96 -21.21 -29.17
CA HIS A 156 -4.56 -21.09 -30.50
C HIS A 156 -6.07 -20.84 -30.43
N ALA A 157 -6.80 -21.62 -29.61
CA ALA A 157 -8.23 -21.43 -29.41
C ALA A 157 -8.55 -20.03 -28.88
N GLN A 158 -7.82 -19.56 -27.87
CA GLN A 158 -8.00 -18.23 -27.29
C GLN A 158 -7.66 -17.10 -28.29
N LEU A 159 -6.65 -17.29 -29.14
CA LEU A 159 -6.33 -16.35 -30.21
C LEU A 159 -7.48 -16.23 -31.21
N LYS A 160 -8.07 -17.34 -31.65
CA LYS A 160 -9.23 -17.32 -32.54
C LYS A 160 -10.42 -16.60 -31.90
N GLU A 161 -10.72 -16.92 -30.64
CA GLU A 161 -11.83 -16.30 -29.90
C GLU A 161 -11.65 -14.78 -29.74
N THR A 162 -10.45 -14.34 -29.32
CA THR A 162 -10.20 -12.94 -28.99
C THR A 162 -10.02 -12.06 -30.23
N THR A 163 -9.39 -12.59 -31.29
CA THR A 163 -9.03 -11.82 -32.48
C THR A 163 -10.05 -11.96 -33.61
N GLY A 164 -10.89 -12.99 -33.57
CA GLY A 164 -11.79 -13.38 -34.66
C GLY A 164 -11.08 -13.89 -35.92
N GLN A 165 -9.75 -14.06 -35.88
CA GLN A 165 -8.97 -14.56 -37.02
C GLN A 165 -8.94 -16.08 -37.02
N ASP A 166 -8.90 -16.68 -38.20
CA ASP A 166 -8.72 -18.12 -38.40
C ASP A 166 -7.39 -18.41 -39.11
N LEU A 167 -6.31 -18.21 -38.38
CA LEU A 167 -4.95 -18.54 -38.82
C LEU A 167 -4.57 -19.93 -38.30
N PRO A 168 -3.63 -20.63 -38.97
CA PRO A 168 -3.24 -21.97 -38.54
C PRO A 168 -2.41 -21.89 -37.24
N MET A 169 -2.18 -23.03 -36.58
CA MET A 169 -1.64 -23.08 -35.20
C MET A 169 -0.15 -22.68 -35.10
N GLU A 170 0.55 -22.56 -36.22
CA GLU A 170 1.95 -22.18 -36.27
C GLU A 170 2.18 -20.75 -35.77
N PHE A 171 3.34 -20.51 -35.15
CA PHE A 171 3.72 -19.20 -34.63
C PHE A 171 3.82 -18.12 -35.71
N ASP A 172 4.47 -18.41 -36.85
CA ASP A 172 4.84 -17.39 -37.84
C ASP A 172 3.64 -16.63 -38.44
N PRO A 173 2.53 -17.29 -38.85
CA PRO A 173 1.37 -16.57 -39.38
C PRO A 173 0.76 -15.59 -38.37
N TRP A 174 0.66 -16.00 -37.10
CA TRP A 174 0.14 -15.15 -36.03
C TRP A 174 1.10 -14.00 -35.70
N ASN A 175 2.41 -14.26 -35.64
CA ASN A 175 3.40 -13.22 -35.38
C ASN A 175 3.40 -12.15 -36.48
N ALA A 176 3.34 -12.56 -37.75
CA ALA A 176 3.25 -11.63 -38.89
C ALA A 176 1.98 -10.77 -38.82
N TRP A 177 0.83 -11.37 -38.48
CA TRP A 177 -0.41 -10.64 -38.25
C TRP A 177 -0.26 -9.61 -37.11
N TRP A 178 0.29 -10.05 -35.98
CA TRP A 178 0.50 -9.19 -34.80
C TRP A 178 1.43 -8.02 -35.09
N GLU A 179 2.59 -8.25 -35.73
CA GLU A 179 3.54 -7.20 -36.08
C GLU A 179 2.94 -6.14 -37.00
N SER A 180 2.08 -6.55 -37.94
CA SER A 180 1.39 -5.63 -38.86
C SER A 180 0.31 -4.78 -38.17
N GLY A 181 -0.31 -5.29 -37.11
CA GLY A 181 -1.49 -4.69 -36.47
C GLY A 181 -1.28 -4.07 -35.09
N GLN A 182 -0.23 -4.46 -34.36
CA GLN A 182 -0.07 -4.17 -32.93
C GLN A 182 -0.14 -2.68 -32.58
N ASN A 183 0.38 -1.79 -33.43
CA ASN A 183 0.31 -0.35 -33.19
C ASN A 183 -1.12 0.18 -33.31
N ALA A 184 -1.90 -0.29 -34.29
CA ALA A 184 -3.30 0.08 -34.41
C ALA A 184 -4.12 -0.47 -33.23
N PHE A 185 -3.79 -1.67 -32.75
CA PHE A 185 -4.42 -2.25 -31.56
C PHE A 185 -4.11 -1.42 -30.30
N ARG A 186 -2.85 -1.02 -30.08
CA ARG A 186 -2.47 -0.15 -28.94
C ARG A 186 -3.22 1.18 -28.96
N ILE A 187 -3.28 1.87 -30.11
CA ILE A 187 -4.01 3.14 -30.25
C ILE A 187 -5.50 2.95 -29.93
N LYS A 188 -6.11 1.88 -30.44
CA LYS A 188 -7.51 1.56 -30.16
C LYS A 188 -7.72 1.28 -28.67
N THR A 189 -6.91 0.40 -28.09
CA THR A 189 -6.95 0.09 -26.64
C THR A 189 -6.79 1.35 -25.81
N GLY A 190 -5.85 2.24 -26.16
CA GLY A 190 -5.68 3.51 -25.48
C GLY A 190 -6.97 4.33 -25.49
N ARG A 191 -7.62 4.49 -26.64
CA ARG A 191 -8.89 5.21 -26.74
C ARG A 191 -9.99 4.58 -25.90
N ASP A 192 -10.14 3.27 -25.98
CA ASP A 192 -11.24 2.52 -25.35
C ASP A 192 -11.04 2.40 -23.82
N ALA A 193 -9.78 2.46 -23.35
CA ALA A 193 -9.41 2.30 -21.95
C ALA A 193 -9.39 3.61 -21.14
N ILE A 194 -9.33 4.79 -21.77
CA ILE A 194 -9.23 6.09 -21.05
C ILE A 194 -10.38 6.27 -20.07
N GLU A 195 -11.62 6.10 -20.52
CA GLU A 195 -12.79 6.39 -19.68
C GLU A 195 -12.97 5.41 -18.50
N PRO A 196 -12.87 4.08 -18.68
CA PRO A 196 -12.89 3.16 -17.53
C PRO A 196 -11.70 3.39 -16.59
N LEU A 197 -10.49 3.71 -17.09
CA LEU A 197 -9.35 4.03 -16.25
C LEU A 197 -9.59 5.28 -15.40
N ARG A 198 -10.13 6.35 -16.01
CA ARG A 198 -10.50 7.58 -15.28
C ARG A 198 -11.59 7.30 -14.26
N THR A 199 -12.58 6.49 -14.62
CA THR A 199 -13.61 6.05 -13.68
C THR A 199 -12.97 5.41 -12.45
N LEU A 200 -12.12 4.40 -12.64
CA LEU A 200 -11.40 3.74 -11.54
C LEU A 200 -10.53 4.70 -10.72
N THR A 201 -9.90 5.67 -11.37
CA THR A 201 -9.00 6.66 -10.75
C THR A 201 -9.72 7.62 -9.80
N TYR A 202 -10.96 8.00 -10.13
CA TYR A 202 -11.70 9.03 -9.41
C TYR A 202 -12.82 8.49 -8.51
N LEU A 203 -13.02 7.18 -8.46
CA LEU A 203 -13.89 6.54 -7.47
C LEU A 203 -13.37 6.74 -6.04
N ARG A 204 -14.30 6.91 -5.08
CA ARG A 204 -13.97 6.98 -3.65
C ARG A 204 -14.08 5.60 -3.02
N TYR A 205 -12.99 4.84 -3.09
CA TYR A 205 -12.88 3.59 -2.36
C TYR A 205 -12.95 3.85 -0.85
N GLY A 206 -14.01 3.33 -0.22
CA GLY A 206 -14.25 3.49 1.22
C GLY A 206 -13.38 2.59 2.09
N THR A 207 -12.71 1.60 1.50
CA THR A 207 -11.97 0.55 2.21
C THR A 207 -10.54 0.39 1.70
N LEU A 208 -9.68 -0.14 2.56
CA LEU A 208 -8.32 -0.54 2.20
C LEU A 208 -8.35 -1.62 1.12
N ALA A 209 -9.16 -2.68 1.29
CA ALA A 209 -9.37 -3.73 0.29
C ALA A 209 -9.73 -3.20 -1.11
N GLY A 210 -10.72 -2.31 -1.20
CA GLY A 210 -11.19 -1.77 -2.48
C GLY A 210 -10.11 -0.95 -3.19
N SER A 211 -9.49 -0.02 -2.47
CA SER A 211 -8.43 0.84 -3.02
C SER A 211 -7.20 0.04 -3.46
N ARG A 212 -6.73 -0.90 -2.62
CA ARG A 212 -5.56 -1.73 -2.97
C ARG A 212 -5.87 -2.70 -4.09
N GLY A 213 -7.08 -3.26 -4.15
CA GLY A 213 -7.49 -4.18 -5.21
C GLY A 213 -7.40 -3.54 -6.58
N VAL A 214 -7.97 -2.34 -6.73
CA VAL A 214 -7.91 -1.59 -7.99
C VAL A 214 -6.49 -1.12 -8.31
N LEU A 215 -5.72 -0.68 -7.31
CA LEU A 215 -4.30 -0.33 -7.52
C LEU A 215 -3.49 -1.51 -8.06
N GLY A 216 -3.64 -2.70 -7.46
CA GLY A 216 -2.93 -3.90 -7.88
C GLY A 216 -3.30 -4.28 -9.31
N TYR A 217 -4.59 -4.24 -9.64
CA TYR A 217 -5.09 -4.48 -10.99
C TYR A 217 -4.45 -3.53 -12.02
N ILE A 218 -4.47 -2.22 -11.76
CA ILE A 218 -3.88 -1.21 -12.66
C ILE A 218 -2.35 -1.38 -12.78
N ALA A 219 -1.65 -1.63 -11.67
CA ALA A 219 -0.21 -1.80 -11.66
C ALA A 219 0.24 -3.04 -12.47
N VAL A 220 -0.52 -4.13 -12.42
CA VAL A 220 -0.29 -5.32 -13.25
C VAL A 220 -0.53 -5.00 -14.72
N ARG A 221 -1.64 -4.34 -15.07
CA ARG A 221 -1.92 -3.96 -16.48
C ARG A 221 -0.83 -3.07 -17.07
N LEU A 222 -0.28 -2.13 -16.30
CA LEU A 222 0.85 -1.30 -16.72
C LEU A 222 2.13 -2.11 -17.01
N THR A 223 2.31 -3.23 -16.31
CA THR A 223 3.49 -4.09 -16.49
C THR A 223 3.36 -4.97 -17.72
N LEU A 224 2.14 -5.48 -17.96
CA LEU A 224 1.85 -6.35 -19.09
C LEU A 224 1.72 -5.58 -20.40
N HIS A 225 1.26 -4.33 -20.35
CA HIS A 225 0.94 -3.56 -21.55
C HIS A 225 1.53 -2.16 -21.49
N ASP A 226 2.48 -1.87 -22.38
CA ASP A 226 2.90 -0.51 -22.67
C ASP A 226 1.97 0.11 -23.72
N VAL A 227 1.02 0.91 -23.26
CA VAL A 227 0.10 1.69 -24.10
C VAL A 227 0.44 3.17 -23.92
N PRO A 228 1.20 3.79 -24.85
CA PRO A 228 1.67 5.16 -24.72
C PRO A 228 0.57 6.17 -24.43
N GLU A 229 -0.60 5.98 -25.04
CA GLU A 229 -1.77 6.86 -24.92
C GLU A 229 -2.36 6.90 -23.50
N LEU A 230 -2.08 5.89 -22.66
CA LEU A 230 -2.59 5.81 -21.29
C LEU A 230 -1.56 6.23 -20.24
N ARG A 231 -0.30 6.49 -20.60
CA ARG A 231 0.80 6.66 -19.63
C ARG A 231 0.50 7.75 -18.61
N ASP A 232 0.05 8.92 -19.05
CA ASP A 232 -0.26 10.04 -18.15
C ASP A 232 -1.44 9.72 -17.23
N ASP A 233 -2.52 9.14 -17.76
CA ASP A 233 -3.68 8.73 -16.96
C ASP A 233 -3.31 7.61 -15.97
N MET A 234 -2.42 6.67 -16.33
CA MET A 234 -1.92 5.61 -15.46
C MET A 234 -1.03 6.15 -14.33
N VAL A 235 -0.20 7.17 -14.60
CA VAL A 235 0.57 7.90 -13.57
C VAL A 235 -0.38 8.48 -12.53
N VAL A 236 -1.39 9.21 -12.99
CA VAL A 236 -2.39 9.82 -12.11
C VAL A 236 -3.15 8.75 -11.33
N ALA A 237 -3.58 7.66 -11.99
CA ALA A 237 -4.28 6.55 -11.37
C ALA A 237 -3.48 5.93 -10.22
N ILE A 238 -2.24 5.53 -10.49
CA ILE A 238 -1.37 4.86 -9.53
C ILE A 238 -1.07 5.79 -8.34
N GLN A 239 -0.75 7.07 -8.57
CA GLN A 239 -0.49 8.01 -7.49
C GLN A 239 -1.71 8.23 -6.59
N ARG A 240 -2.89 8.47 -7.18
CA ARG A 240 -4.12 8.71 -6.41
C ARG A 240 -4.55 7.48 -5.62
N LEU A 241 -4.54 6.31 -6.25
CA LEU A 241 -4.89 5.06 -5.59
C LEU A 241 -3.88 4.69 -4.51
N SER A 242 -2.58 4.93 -4.75
CA SER A 242 -1.54 4.75 -3.73
C SER A 242 -1.79 5.66 -2.53
N ARG A 243 -2.23 6.92 -2.73
CA ARG A 243 -2.60 7.80 -1.61
C ARG A 243 -3.70 7.18 -0.76
N LEU A 244 -4.74 6.67 -1.40
CA LEU A 244 -5.88 6.06 -0.72
C LEU A 244 -5.44 4.83 0.08
N VAL A 245 -4.61 3.97 -0.50
CA VAL A 245 -4.06 2.79 0.19
C VAL A 245 -3.23 3.21 1.41
N VAL A 246 -2.31 4.16 1.26
CA VAL A 246 -1.49 4.67 2.38
C VAL A 246 -2.37 5.22 3.48
N VAL A 247 -3.34 6.09 3.15
CA VAL A 247 -4.20 6.72 4.16
C VAL A 247 -5.07 5.69 4.89
N HIS A 248 -5.67 4.74 4.16
CA HIS A 248 -6.49 3.70 4.78
C HIS A 248 -5.67 2.73 5.63
N ALA A 249 -4.49 2.32 5.14
CA ALA A 249 -3.57 1.47 5.89
C ALA A 249 -3.11 2.13 7.19
N LEU A 250 -2.74 3.42 7.15
CA LEU A 250 -2.35 4.16 8.36
C LEU A 250 -3.51 4.34 9.34
N ARG A 251 -4.73 4.60 8.87
CA ARG A 251 -5.91 4.67 9.75
C ARG A 251 -6.16 3.34 10.46
N GLN A 252 -6.06 2.23 9.74
CA GLN A 252 -6.19 0.89 10.31
C GLN A 252 -5.08 0.60 11.33
N ALA A 253 -3.83 0.89 10.98
CA ALA A 253 -2.67 0.64 11.83
C ALA A 253 -2.66 1.50 13.11
N LEU A 254 -3.24 2.70 13.10
CA LEU A 254 -3.44 3.51 14.31
C LEU A 254 -4.40 2.86 15.32
N THR A 255 -5.25 1.93 14.87
CA THR A 255 -6.18 1.17 15.72
C THR A 255 -5.77 -0.30 15.86
N ASP A 256 -4.55 -0.65 15.47
CA ASP A 256 -4.04 -2.01 15.58
C ASP A 256 -4.00 -2.48 17.04
N GLU A 257 -4.12 -3.78 17.27
CA GLU A 257 -4.01 -4.37 18.60
C GLU A 257 -2.59 -4.29 19.16
N ASP A 258 -1.57 -4.36 18.30
CA ASP A 258 -0.18 -4.35 18.70
C ASP A 258 0.34 -2.90 18.87
N PRO A 259 0.89 -2.54 20.05
CA PRO A 259 1.40 -1.20 20.32
C PRO A 259 2.52 -0.76 19.37
N ARG A 260 3.33 -1.69 18.86
CA ARG A 260 4.44 -1.39 17.94
C ARG A 260 3.90 -0.93 16.59
N VAL A 261 2.82 -1.56 16.10
CA VAL A 261 2.15 -1.16 14.85
C VAL A 261 1.51 0.22 15.01
N ARG A 262 0.84 0.49 16.13
CA ARG A 262 0.29 1.82 16.43
C ARG A 262 1.37 2.90 16.50
N ALA A 263 2.51 2.61 17.14
CA ALA A 263 3.64 3.54 17.24
C ALA A 263 4.25 3.84 15.86
N GLU A 264 4.42 2.83 15.01
CA GLU A 264 4.89 3.02 13.63
C GLU A 264 3.89 3.85 12.82
N ALA A 265 2.59 3.55 12.94
CA ALA A 265 1.53 4.31 12.26
C ALA A 265 1.47 5.77 12.72
N ALA A 266 1.72 6.05 13.99
CA ALA A 266 1.82 7.41 14.50
C ALA A 266 3.05 8.15 13.92
N ARG A 267 4.20 7.48 13.82
CA ARG A 267 5.40 8.05 13.18
C ARG A 267 5.19 8.28 11.68
N ALA A 268 4.48 7.37 11.02
CA ALA A 268 4.08 7.50 9.63
C ALA A 268 3.15 8.69 9.41
N ALA A 269 2.16 8.87 10.29
CA ALA A 269 1.21 9.97 10.22
C ALA A 269 1.91 11.34 10.21
N SER A 270 2.89 11.59 11.10
CA SER A 270 3.63 12.86 11.13
C SER A 270 4.40 13.18 9.84
N ARG A 271 4.59 12.18 8.97
CA ARG A 271 5.25 12.34 7.66
C ARG A 271 4.24 12.50 6.52
N VAL A 272 3.16 11.74 6.56
CA VAL A 272 2.12 11.70 5.50
C VAL A 272 1.15 12.89 5.60
N LEU A 273 0.98 13.45 6.79
CA LEU A 273 0.24 14.69 7.08
C LEU A 273 -1.20 14.70 6.53
N ASP A 274 -1.88 13.55 6.57
CA ASP A 274 -3.30 13.49 6.22
C ASP A 274 -4.17 14.08 7.36
N PRO A 275 -5.01 15.10 7.12
CA PRO A 275 -5.79 15.75 8.17
C PRO A 275 -6.71 14.81 8.95
N SER A 276 -7.05 13.65 8.38
CA SER A 276 -7.94 12.68 9.03
C SER A 276 -7.30 11.89 10.17
N PHE A 277 -5.97 11.91 10.32
CA PHE A 277 -5.28 11.07 11.31
C PHE A 277 -5.45 11.56 12.76
N GLY A 278 -5.79 12.83 12.99
CA GLY A 278 -5.91 13.41 14.34
C GLY A 278 -6.85 12.63 15.27
N VAL A 279 -8.00 12.16 14.75
CA VAL A 279 -8.95 11.34 15.53
C VAL A 279 -8.37 9.97 15.85
N GLY A 280 -7.69 9.34 14.89
CA GLY A 280 -7.06 8.03 15.07
C GLY A 280 -5.95 8.08 16.12
N LEU A 281 -5.11 9.11 16.08
CA LEU A 281 -4.02 9.34 17.05
C LEU A 281 -4.56 9.50 18.48
N ALA A 282 -5.64 10.27 18.66
CA ALA A 282 -6.25 10.45 19.96
C ALA A 282 -6.84 9.16 20.53
N LYS A 283 -7.51 8.37 19.68
CA LYS A 283 -8.02 7.05 20.08
C LYS A 283 -6.90 6.08 20.42
N ALA A 284 -5.82 6.08 19.64
CA ALA A 284 -4.64 5.24 19.89
C ALA A 284 -4.04 5.55 21.27
N PHE A 285 -3.92 6.84 21.62
CA PHE A 285 -3.42 7.29 22.92
C PHE A 285 -4.29 6.84 24.10
N ASP A 286 -5.61 6.82 23.93
CA ASP A 286 -6.55 6.46 25.00
C ASP A 286 -6.49 4.99 25.41
N VAL A 287 -6.04 4.11 24.51
CA VAL A 287 -5.89 2.68 24.75
C VAL A 287 -4.43 2.28 24.97
N GLU A 288 -3.51 3.24 24.93
CA GLU A 288 -2.09 2.96 25.02
C GLU A 288 -1.65 2.81 26.47
N PHE A 289 -0.83 1.79 26.74
CA PHE A 289 -0.28 1.53 28.08
C PHE A 289 1.23 1.73 28.12
N GLU A 290 1.91 1.48 27.01
CA GLU A 290 3.36 1.58 26.92
C GLU A 290 3.82 3.04 26.75
N THR A 291 4.89 3.40 27.45
CA THR A 291 5.42 4.77 27.47
C THR A 291 5.90 5.23 26.09
N ASP A 292 6.61 4.38 25.35
CA ASP A 292 7.21 4.76 24.07
C ASP A 292 6.16 5.04 22.98
N PRO A 293 5.15 4.17 22.74
CA PRO A 293 4.04 4.48 21.85
C PRO A 293 3.24 5.73 22.26
N LYS A 294 2.97 5.94 23.56
CA LYS A 294 2.32 7.17 24.06
C LYS A 294 3.10 8.41 23.67
N VAL A 295 4.40 8.43 23.96
CA VAL A 295 5.28 9.55 23.63
C VAL A 295 5.30 9.80 22.13
N GLN A 296 5.37 8.74 21.31
CA GLN A 296 5.33 8.87 19.86
C GLN A 296 4.00 9.46 19.36
N GLN A 297 2.86 9.00 19.88
CA GLN A 297 1.54 9.52 19.53
C GLN A 297 1.40 10.99 19.91
N LEU A 298 1.81 11.38 21.12
CA LEU A 298 1.79 12.77 21.58
C LEU A 298 2.63 13.68 20.69
N LYS A 299 3.87 13.28 20.36
CA LYS A 299 4.72 14.01 19.41
C LYS A 299 4.03 14.18 18.06
N THR A 300 3.39 13.13 17.56
CA THR A 300 2.67 13.20 16.28
C THR A 300 1.45 14.12 16.35
N MET A 301 0.76 14.22 17.49
CA MET A 301 -0.39 15.12 17.64
C MET A 301 -0.03 16.60 17.40
N GLU A 302 1.24 16.99 17.53
CA GLU A 302 1.72 18.33 17.19
C GLU A 302 1.33 18.77 15.77
N PHE A 303 1.29 17.83 14.82
CA PHE A 303 0.94 18.10 13.42
C PHE A 303 -0.58 18.16 13.16
N TYR A 304 -1.39 17.87 14.18
CA TYR A 304 -2.85 17.73 14.06
C TYR A 304 -3.59 18.56 15.12
N PRO A 305 -3.46 19.89 15.11
CA PRO A 305 -4.17 20.74 16.06
C PRO A 305 -5.69 20.63 15.87
N SER A 306 -6.35 20.09 16.89
CA SER A 306 -7.81 19.92 16.92
C SER A 306 -8.28 19.88 18.38
N ARG A 307 -9.59 20.04 18.59
CA ARG A 307 -10.19 19.90 19.91
C ARG A 307 -9.88 18.54 20.54
N ILE A 308 -9.93 17.48 19.76
CA ILE A 308 -9.74 16.09 20.24
C ILE A 308 -8.28 15.84 20.64
N THR A 309 -7.33 16.34 19.85
CA THR A 309 -5.90 16.22 20.18
C THR A 309 -5.55 17.07 21.41
N ALA A 310 -6.06 18.31 21.50
CA ALA A 310 -5.86 19.15 22.69
C ALA A 310 -6.35 18.47 23.98
N LEU A 311 -7.56 17.87 23.97
CA LEU A 311 -8.08 17.12 25.11
C LEU A 311 -7.23 15.90 25.48
N SER A 312 -6.63 15.24 24.48
CA SER A 312 -5.74 14.10 24.71
C SER A 312 -4.41 14.54 25.32
N LEU A 313 -3.85 15.66 24.85
CA LEU A 313 -2.65 16.25 25.45
C LEU A 313 -2.89 16.69 26.91
N LEU A 314 -4.05 17.29 27.22
CA LEU A 314 -4.40 17.67 28.60
C LEU A 314 -4.43 16.47 29.55
N ARG A 315 -4.93 15.31 29.06
CA ARG A 315 -4.85 14.04 29.80
C ARG A 315 -3.39 13.59 29.94
N GLY A 316 -2.61 13.70 28.86
CA GLY A 316 -1.19 13.36 28.86
C GLY A 316 -0.36 14.14 29.89
N VAL A 317 -0.66 15.43 30.13
CA VAL A 317 0.02 16.23 31.18
C VAL A 317 -0.19 15.64 32.58
N GLN A 318 -1.29 14.93 32.80
CA GLN A 318 -1.62 14.27 34.07
C GLN A 318 -1.18 12.81 34.11
N ASP A 319 -0.49 12.32 33.07
CA ASP A 319 -0.03 10.94 33.01
C ASP A 319 1.05 10.70 34.09
N PRO A 320 0.99 9.59 34.86
CA PRO A 320 1.96 9.30 35.89
C PRO A 320 3.38 9.09 35.33
N GLU A 321 3.50 8.69 34.06
CA GLU A 321 4.78 8.52 33.41
C GLU A 321 5.36 9.87 33.02
N ARG A 322 6.45 10.27 33.69
CA ARG A 322 7.10 11.58 33.49
C ARG A 322 7.43 11.89 32.03
N GLY A 323 7.84 10.89 31.25
CA GLY A 323 8.14 11.06 29.82
C GLY A 323 6.91 11.45 28.99
N VAL A 324 5.75 10.88 29.32
CA VAL A 324 4.46 11.17 28.68
C VAL A 324 4.01 12.58 29.08
N ALA A 325 4.02 12.91 30.37
CA ALA A 325 3.63 14.23 30.88
C ALA A 325 4.47 15.37 30.30
N LEU A 326 5.80 15.21 30.26
CA LEU A 326 6.71 16.22 29.68
C LEU A 326 6.48 16.39 28.18
N THR A 327 6.25 15.30 27.45
CA THR A 327 5.97 15.35 26.01
C THR A 327 4.64 16.05 25.74
N ALA A 328 3.59 15.68 26.47
CA ALA A 328 2.27 16.29 26.33
C ALA A 328 2.31 17.79 26.62
N ARG A 329 3.02 18.19 27.69
CA ARG A 329 3.25 19.61 28.03
C ARG A 329 3.96 20.33 26.88
N SER A 330 5.07 19.79 26.38
CA SER A 330 5.82 20.40 25.28
C SER A 330 4.95 20.64 24.04
N VAL A 331 4.11 19.66 23.67
CA VAL A 331 3.23 19.79 22.51
C VAL A 331 2.11 20.81 22.77
N LEU A 332 1.55 20.85 23.99
CA LEU A 332 0.58 21.90 24.37
C LEU A 332 1.21 23.28 24.36
N THR A 333 2.43 23.45 24.86
CA THR A 333 3.17 24.71 24.78
C THR A 333 3.29 25.18 23.33
N ASN A 334 3.57 24.28 22.39
CA ASN A 334 3.62 24.62 20.97
C ASN A 334 2.24 25.01 20.40
N PHE A 335 1.15 24.38 20.86
CA PHE A 335 -0.21 24.74 20.45
C PHE A 335 -0.64 26.11 20.97
N VAL A 336 -0.37 26.37 22.25
CA VAL A 336 -0.83 27.56 22.97
C VAL A 336 0.06 28.75 22.64
N GLY A 337 1.37 28.55 22.53
CA GLY A 337 2.39 29.58 22.43
C GLY A 337 2.97 30.04 23.78
N GLU A 338 2.59 29.39 24.88
CA GLU A 338 2.98 29.70 26.25
C GLU A 338 3.11 28.41 27.07
N ASP A 339 4.10 28.34 27.97
CA ASP A 339 4.24 27.26 28.95
C ASP A 339 3.50 27.64 30.24
N LEU A 340 2.41 26.93 30.53
CA LEU A 340 1.59 27.15 31.73
C LEU A 340 2.09 26.37 32.95
N GLY A 341 3.26 25.71 32.84
CA GLY A 341 3.91 25.01 33.94
C GLY A 341 3.58 23.52 34.01
N GLU A 342 4.01 22.89 35.11
CA GLU A 342 3.90 21.44 35.31
C GLU A 342 2.54 21.02 35.86
N ASP A 343 1.78 21.95 36.44
CA ASP A 343 0.49 21.65 37.06
C ASP A 343 -0.61 21.50 35.99
N GLY A 344 -1.18 20.31 35.88
CA GLY A 344 -2.34 20.05 35.02
C GLY A 344 -3.59 20.88 35.38
N VAL A 345 -3.64 21.55 36.53
CA VAL A 345 -4.70 22.52 36.88
C VAL A 345 -4.65 23.76 35.99
N ASP A 346 -3.48 24.36 35.77
CA ASP A 346 -3.34 25.60 35.00
C ASP A 346 -3.73 25.38 33.53
N TRP A 347 -3.31 24.25 32.97
CA TRP A 347 -3.72 23.82 31.62
C TRP A 347 -5.24 23.62 31.48
N ARG A 348 -5.92 23.12 32.52
CA ARG A 348 -7.39 22.97 32.52
C ARG A 348 -8.11 24.32 32.63
N ILE A 349 -7.61 25.24 33.45
CA ILE A 349 -8.17 26.59 33.57
C ILE A 349 -8.07 27.31 32.22
N TRP A 350 -6.91 27.23 31.57
CA TRP A 350 -6.72 27.78 30.23
C TRP A 350 -7.68 27.14 29.21
N TRP A 351 -7.85 25.81 29.23
CA TRP A 351 -8.76 25.13 28.32
C TRP A 351 -10.21 25.64 28.43
N GLU A 352 -10.69 25.81 29.66
CA GLU A 352 -12.03 26.33 29.95
C GLU A 352 -12.20 27.79 29.52
N ARG A 353 -11.17 28.63 29.67
CA ARG A 353 -11.21 30.06 29.36
C ARG A 353 -11.05 30.36 27.86
N GLU A 354 -10.10 29.69 27.20
CA GLU A 354 -9.63 30.04 25.86
C GLU A 354 -9.62 28.85 24.89
N GLY A 355 -9.24 27.66 25.37
CA GLY A 355 -9.11 26.47 24.53
C GLY A 355 -10.40 26.09 23.82
N LYS A 356 -11.54 26.09 24.53
CA LYS A 356 -12.87 25.84 23.95
C LYS A 356 -13.28 26.84 22.87
N ILE A 357 -12.79 28.08 22.95
CA ILE A 357 -13.09 29.13 21.97
C ILE A 357 -12.20 28.96 20.73
N ARG A 358 -10.92 28.64 20.94
CA ARG A 358 -9.92 28.49 19.87
C ARG A 358 -10.08 27.20 19.07
N TRP A 359 -10.58 26.13 19.69
CA TRP A 359 -10.89 24.85 19.03
C TRP A 359 -12.31 24.39 19.39
N PRO A 360 -13.35 24.91 18.69
CA PRO A 360 -14.75 24.64 19.01
C PRO A 360 -15.17 23.17 18.85
#